data_AF-A0A954P4N1-F1
#
_entry.id   AF-A0A954P4N1-F1
#
_cell.length_a   1.000
_cell.length_b   1.000
_cell.length_c   1.000
_cell.angle_alpha   90.00
_cell.angle_beta   90.00
_cell.angle_gamma   90.00
#
_symmetry.space_group_name_H-M   'P 1'
#
loop_
_entity.id
_entity.type
_entity.pdbx_description
1 polymer ?
#
loop_
_entity_poly.entity_id
_entity_poly.type
_entity_poly.pdbx_seq_one_letter_code
_entity_poly.pdbx_strand_id
1 'polypeptide(L)'
;EPASRPHVLSRRRQWLFRLMAVGLSLAVAVLLVEVALRLLQQQDADGNLSLFGRPVGVIHPPVSRIRQTLQRYTTSSDSRMIYNPQTGWSARPGQCFHEGRYCYNSAGIRSAPREYPQTPPPDTLRIALFGDSFTHGDDVAWPATWAAQLEQTLREQGVSAEVINFGISASGMDQALLYWQSLGIHYQPDVVLLGFQSENVARNVNLLRGLYAAGSGIPFSKPRFILQADGILQAVNVPAAPPEQIPDILTAPRDWPLIGHEWFYQPPATCPLEKWSRLWQLCTGPSAVSDSRWSGRELFDPAGEPVQVTLAILAEFKRSTAAAGAGFAVVRLPRQEELARIMAEKPTFADALWTQVRQRHATVDPSPALVEAARMHGLRKLYLPHFSETAGAAIARSLATSTDILP
;
A
#
# COMPACT_ATOMS: atom_id res chain seq x y z
N GLU A 1 68.29 -11.14 -57.50
CA GLU A 1 67.01 -11.04 -56.77
C GLU A 1 66.77 -9.58 -56.38
N PRO A 2 65.65 -8.95 -56.76
CA PRO A 2 65.28 -7.66 -56.18
C PRO A 2 64.43 -7.92 -54.92
N ALA A 3 64.96 -7.51 -53.77
CA ALA A 3 64.26 -7.55 -52.49
C ALA A 3 63.06 -6.57 -52.52
N SER A 4 61.85 -7.11 -52.39
CA SER A 4 60.60 -6.37 -52.28
C SER A 4 60.60 -5.46 -51.06
N ARG A 5 60.56 -4.14 -51.26
CA ARG A 5 60.39 -3.17 -50.16
C ARG A 5 59.01 -3.35 -49.53
N PRO A 6 58.90 -3.52 -48.19
CA PRO A 6 57.62 -3.64 -47.53
C PRO A 6 56.84 -2.32 -47.67
N HIS A 7 55.60 -2.40 -48.12
CA HIS A 7 54.68 -1.26 -48.17
C HIS A 7 54.43 -0.74 -46.75
N VAL A 8 55.22 0.24 -46.31
CA VAL A 8 54.97 0.98 -45.07
C VAL A 8 53.71 1.82 -45.28
N LEU A 9 52.59 1.38 -44.73
CA LEU A 9 51.34 2.13 -44.68
C LEU A 9 51.63 3.53 -44.12
N SER A 10 51.14 4.58 -44.80
CA SER A 10 51.29 5.96 -44.32
C SER A 10 50.78 6.08 -42.88
N ARG A 11 51.38 6.97 -42.06
CA ARG A 11 50.95 7.19 -40.66
C ARG A 11 49.43 7.31 -40.53
N ARG A 12 48.78 7.98 -41.50
CA ARG A 12 47.32 8.11 -41.60
C ARG A 12 46.59 6.76 -41.73
N ARG A 13 47.09 5.82 -42.55
CA ARG A 13 46.50 4.47 -42.70
C ARG A 13 46.68 3.61 -41.45
N GLN A 14 47.81 3.72 -40.75
CA GLN A 14 48.02 3.02 -39.47
C GLN A 14 47.08 3.54 -38.38
N TRP A 15 46.87 4.87 -38.31
CA TRP A 15 45.90 5.48 -37.40
C TRP A 15 44.46 5.04 -37.71
N LEU A 16 44.06 5.03 -38.98
CA LEU A 16 42.74 4.54 -39.41
C LEU A 16 42.54 3.05 -39.05
N PHE A 17 43.54 2.21 -39.28
CA PHE A 17 43.48 0.79 -38.91
C PHE A 17 43.29 0.59 -37.40
N ARG A 18 44.02 1.34 -36.57
CA ARG A 18 43.87 1.29 -35.10
C ARG A 18 42.48 1.75 -34.66
N LEU A 19 41.97 2.84 -35.23
CA LEU A 19 40.61 3.32 -34.94
C LEU A 19 39.55 2.29 -35.33
N MET A 20 39.69 1.65 -36.50
CA MET A 20 38.80 0.57 -36.92
C MET A 20 38.88 -0.64 -35.99
N ALA A 21 40.08 -1.05 -35.57
CA ALA A 21 40.27 -2.17 -34.65
C ALA A 21 39.63 -1.89 -33.28
N VAL A 22 39.81 -0.67 -32.75
CA VAL A 22 39.15 -0.24 -31.51
C VAL A 22 37.63 -0.22 -31.68
N GLY A 23 37.12 0.34 -32.78
CA GLY A 23 35.69 0.37 -33.08
C GLY A 23 35.07 -1.03 -33.19
N LEU A 24 35.75 -1.96 -33.87
CA LEU A 24 35.31 -3.35 -34.00
C LEU A 24 35.32 -4.07 -32.66
N SER A 25 36.37 -3.91 -31.86
CA SER A 25 36.45 -4.50 -30.52
C SER A 25 35.34 -4.01 -29.60
N LEU A 26 35.03 -2.69 -29.64
CA LEU A 26 33.91 -2.12 -28.89
C LEU A 26 32.56 -2.69 -29.38
N ALA A 27 32.36 -2.82 -30.69
CA ALA A 27 31.14 -3.40 -31.25
C ALA A 27 30.95 -4.87 -30.84
N VAL A 28 32.02 -5.67 -30.88
CA VAL A 28 32.01 -7.07 -30.40
C VAL A 28 31.72 -7.13 -28.90
N ALA A 29 32.33 -6.26 -28.09
CA ALA A 29 32.06 -6.20 -26.66
C ALA A 29 30.59 -5.89 -26.35
N VAL A 30 30.01 -4.87 -27.02
CA VAL A 30 28.59 -4.53 -26.87
C VAL A 30 27.70 -5.70 -27.28
N LEU A 31 28.02 -6.39 -28.38
CA LEU A 31 27.25 -7.57 -28.83
C LEU A 31 27.32 -8.70 -27.80
N LEU A 32 28.50 -8.99 -27.24
CA LEU A 32 28.66 -10.02 -26.21
C LEU A 32 27.87 -9.69 -24.95
N VAL A 33 27.87 -8.41 -24.52
CA VAL A 33 27.05 -7.95 -23.40
C VAL A 33 25.56 -8.10 -23.68
N GLU A 34 25.10 -7.70 -24.87
CA GLU A 34 23.70 -7.84 -25.29
C GLU A 34 23.25 -9.33 -25.30
N VAL A 35 24.10 -10.24 -25.79
CA VAL A 35 23.84 -11.69 -25.76
C VAL A 35 23.81 -12.21 -24.32
N ALA A 36 24.78 -11.83 -23.49
CA ALA A 36 24.82 -12.24 -22.08
C ALA A 36 23.57 -11.77 -21.33
N LEU A 37 23.14 -10.53 -21.53
CA LEU A 37 21.91 -10.00 -20.93
C LEU A 37 20.68 -10.80 -21.35
N ARG A 38 20.58 -11.21 -22.61
CA ARG A 38 19.46 -12.05 -23.11
C ARG A 38 19.45 -13.44 -22.49
N LEU A 39 20.61 -14.03 -22.24
CA LEU A 39 20.72 -15.35 -21.62
C LEU A 39 20.44 -15.33 -20.11
N LEU A 40 20.76 -14.21 -19.44
CA LEU A 40 20.60 -14.05 -17.99
C LEU A 40 19.22 -13.50 -17.58
N GLN A 41 18.49 -12.89 -18.53
CA GLN A 41 17.16 -12.34 -18.27
C GLN A 41 16.13 -13.45 -18.03
N GLN A 42 15.25 -13.20 -17.06
CA GLN A 42 14.05 -13.99 -16.82
C GLN A 42 12.85 -13.22 -17.37
N GLN A 43 11.94 -13.94 -18.03
CA GLN A 43 10.68 -13.38 -18.52
C GLN A 43 9.52 -14.02 -17.75
N ASP A 44 8.59 -13.20 -17.26
CA ASP A 44 7.36 -13.69 -16.63
C ASP A 44 6.25 -14.00 -17.65
N ALA A 45 5.12 -14.48 -17.18
CA ALA A 45 3.96 -14.83 -18.02
C ALA A 45 3.34 -13.63 -18.75
N ASP A 46 3.60 -12.40 -18.29
CA ASP A 46 3.11 -11.14 -18.86
C ASP A 46 4.14 -10.49 -19.79
N GLY A 47 5.27 -11.15 -20.03
CA GLY A 47 6.33 -10.66 -20.89
C GLY A 47 7.28 -9.66 -20.21
N ASN A 48 7.15 -9.45 -18.90
CA ASN A 48 8.05 -8.59 -18.16
C ASN A 48 9.40 -9.25 -18.00
N LEU A 49 10.46 -8.47 -18.24
CA LEU A 49 11.82 -8.93 -18.11
C LEU A 49 12.40 -8.53 -16.77
N SER A 50 13.19 -9.42 -16.19
CA SER A 50 13.96 -9.15 -14.98
C SER A 50 15.36 -9.71 -15.07
N LEU A 51 16.30 -9.06 -14.39
CA LEU A 51 17.69 -9.47 -14.27
C LEU A 51 18.05 -9.47 -12.77
N PHE A 52 18.48 -10.61 -12.24
CA PHE A 52 18.72 -10.81 -10.80
C PHE A 52 17.56 -10.35 -9.91
N GLY A 53 16.31 -10.60 -10.36
CA GLY A 53 15.09 -10.21 -9.65
C GLY A 53 14.71 -8.74 -9.76
N ARG A 54 15.47 -7.92 -10.51
CA ARG A 54 15.12 -6.52 -10.77
C ARG A 54 14.47 -6.37 -12.14
N PRO A 55 13.31 -5.70 -12.26
CA PRO A 55 12.66 -5.49 -13.55
C PRO A 55 13.51 -4.61 -14.46
N VAL A 56 13.47 -4.89 -15.77
CA VAL A 56 14.19 -4.13 -16.80
C VAL A 56 13.30 -3.90 -18.02
N GLY A 57 13.42 -2.71 -18.64
CA GLY A 57 12.63 -2.34 -19.82
C GLY A 57 11.16 -2.03 -19.53
N VAL A 58 10.31 -2.18 -20.55
CA VAL A 58 8.87 -1.94 -20.43
C VAL A 58 8.23 -2.96 -19.50
N ILE A 59 7.57 -2.48 -18.45
CA ILE A 59 6.74 -3.31 -17.57
C ILE A 59 5.28 -3.25 -18.02
N HIS A 60 4.75 -4.41 -18.37
CA HIS A 60 3.35 -4.65 -18.67
C HIS A 60 2.54 -4.93 -17.40
N PRO A 61 1.25 -4.55 -17.37
CA PRO A 61 0.34 -4.91 -16.30
C PRO A 61 0.33 -6.43 -16.02
N PRO A 62 0.14 -6.87 -14.76
CA PRO A 62 0.28 -8.27 -14.36
C PRO A 62 -0.98 -9.12 -14.67
N VAL A 63 -1.41 -9.13 -15.93
CA VAL A 63 -2.68 -9.73 -16.37
C VAL A 63 -2.76 -11.22 -16.01
N SER A 64 -1.72 -11.99 -16.33
CA SER A 64 -1.67 -13.45 -16.13
C SER A 64 -1.70 -13.81 -14.66
N ARG A 65 -0.94 -13.06 -13.84
CA ARG A 65 -0.98 -13.22 -12.37
C ARG A 65 -2.37 -12.93 -11.80
N ILE A 66 -3.02 -11.87 -12.29
CA ILE A 66 -4.37 -11.50 -11.83
C ILE A 66 -5.39 -12.55 -12.26
N ARG A 67 -5.33 -13.07 -13.49
CA ARG A 67 -6.17 -14.20 -13.94
C ARG A 67 -6.01 -15.43 -13.04
N GLN A 68 -4.76 -15.80 -12.71
CA GLN A 68 -4.51 -16.94 -11.82
C GLN A 68 -5.03 -16.70 -10.40
N THR A 69 -4.92 -15.47 -9.90
CA THR A 69 -5.40 -15.09 -8.57
C THR A 69 -6.93 -15.07 -8.53
N LEU A 70 -7.56 -14.54 -9.58
CA LEU A 70 -9.01 -14.55 -9.75
C LEU A 70 -9.55 -15.97 -9.86
N GLN A 71 -8.92 -16.84 -10.66
CA GLN A 71 -9.31 -18.24 -10.77
C GLN A 71 -9.29 -18.91 -9.40
N ARG A 72 -8.21 -18.74 -8.62
CA ARG A 72 -8.15 -19.23 -7.23
C ARG A 72 -9.33 -18.69 -6.43
N TYR A 73 -9.50 -17.36 -6.35
CA TYR A 73 -10.62 -16.73 -5.65
C TYR A 73 -12.00 -17.29 -6.04
N THR A 74 -12.24 -17.59 -7.32
CA THR A 74 -13.53 -18.15 -7.78
C THR A 74 -13.71 -19.64 -7.48
N THR A 75 -12.63 -20.38 -7.32
CA THR A 75 -12.65 -21.85 -7.13
C THR A 75 -12.42 -22.29 -5.69
N SER A 76 -11.93 -21.41 -4.81
CA SER A 76 -11.65 -21.70 -3.41
C SER A 76 -12.34 -20.71 -2.47
N SER A 77 -12.72 -21.19 -1.29
CA SER A 77 -13.24 -20.37 -0.20
C SER A 77 -12.16 -19.94 0.79
N ASP A 78 -10.88 -20.13 0.46
CA ASP A 78 -9.72 -19.87 1.33
C ASP A 78 -9.34 -18.38 1.44
N SER A 79 -9.87 -17.54 0.54
CA SER A 79 -9.67 -16.10 0.62
C SER A 79 -10.41 -15.49 1.82
N ARG A 80 -9.63 -14.80 2.66
CA ARG A 80 -10.11 -13.94 3.76
C ARG A 80 -10.96 -12.77 3.28
N MET A 81 -10.79 -12.39 2.02
CA MET A 81 -11.45 -11.24 1.43
C MET A 81 -12.45 -11.67 0.36
N ILE A 82 -13.56 -10.94 0.29
CA ILE A 82 -14.59 -11.08 -0.74
C ILE A 82 -14.77 -9.75 -1.46
N TYR A 83 -15.16 -9.82 -2.73
CA TYR A 83 -15.53 -8.63 -3.49
C TYR A 83 -16.69 -7.90 -2.82
N ASN A 84 -16.58 -6.58 -2.72
CA ASN A 84 -17.63 -5.70 -2.23
C ASN A 84 -17.76 -4.51 -3.19
N PRO A 85 -18.93 -4.27 -3.81
CA PRO A 85 -19.09 -3.20 -4.79
C PRO A 85 -18.90 -1.79 -4.20
N GLN A 86 -19.14 -1.60 -2.90
CA GLN A 86 -19.06 -0.29 -2.24
C GLN A 86 -17.67 0.03 -1.72
N THR A 87 -16.84 -0.98 -1.44
CA THR A 87 -15.50 -0.79 -0.83
C THR A 87 -14.39 -1.47 -1.62
N GLY A 88 -14.69 -2.10 -2.75
CA GLY A 88 -13.78 -2.96 -3.51
C GLY A 88 -13.71 -4.37 -2.94
N TRP A 89 -13.40 -4.48 -1.64
CA TRP A 89 -13.39 -5.75 -0.91
C TRP A 89 -13.69 -5.59 0.57
N SER A 90 -14.20 -6.67 1.16
CA SER A 90 -14.43 -6.82 2.59
C SER A 90 -13.84 -8.10 3.15
N ALA A 91 -13.72 -8.18 4.46
CA ALA A 91 -13.52 -9.45 5.14
C ALA A 91 -14.68 -10.38 4.82
N ARG A 92 -14.40 -11.70 4.77
CA ARG A 92 -15.43 -12.73 4.62
C ARG A 92 -16.13 -12.93 5.98
N PRO A 93 -17.42 -12.57 6.11
CA PRO A 93 -18.11 -12.63 7.40
C PRO A 93 -18.28 -14.05 7.93
N GLY A 94 -18.25 -14.19 9.26
CA GLY A 94 -18.53 -15.43 9.99
C GLY A 94 -17.48 -16.52 9.82
N GLN A 95 -16.28 -16.20 9.33
CA GLN A 95 -15.24 -17.19 9.03
C GLN A 95 -13.93 -16.92 9.76
N CYS A 96 -13.22 -18.01 10.06
CA CYS A 96 -11.88 -18.02 10.61
C CYS A 96 -10.90 -18.65 9.63
N PHE A 97 -9.73 -18.05 9.48
CA PHE A 97 -8.67 -18.49 8.57
C PHE A 97 -7.34 -18.62 9.30
N HIS A 98 -6.44 -19.42 8.71
CA HIS A 98 -5.07 -19.66 9.22
C HIS A 98 -5.10 -20.10 10.69
N GLU A 99 -5.77 -21.22 10.98
CA GLU A 99 -5.85 -21.81 12.32
C GLU A 99 -6.41 -20.83 13.38
N GLY A 100 -7.41 -20.03 12.99
CA GLY A 100 -8.06 -19.08 13.88
C GLY A 100 -7.31 -17.75 14.06
N ARG A 101 -6.18 -17.54 13.37
CA ARG A 101 -5.48 -16.27 13.39
C ARG A 101 -6.38 -15.14 12.92
N TYR A 102 -7.12 -15.33 11.83
CA TYR A 102 -7.99 -14.31 11.24
C TYR A 102 -9.47 -14.72 11.32
N CYS A 103 -10.13 -14.28 12.38
CA CYS A 103 -11.54 -14.55 12.66
C CYS A 103 -12.39 -13.29 12.52
N TYR A 104 -13.50 -13.42 11.78
CA TYR A 104 -14.48 -12.38 11.54
C TYR A 104 -15.87 -12.78 12.03
N ASN A 105 -16.58 -11.87 12.69
CA ASN A 105 -17.95 -12.10 13.13
C ASN A 105 -18.96 -12.05 11.97
N SER A 106 -20.25 -12.20 12.24
CA SER A 106 -21.32 -12.22 11.24
C SER A 106 -21.39 -10.97 10.34
N ALA A 107 -20.85 -9.83 10.80
CA ALA A 107 -20.75 -8.57 10.05
C ALA A 107 -19.39 -8.35 9.37
N GLY A 108 -18.46 -9.31 9.47
CA GLY A 108 -17.10 -9.16 8.94
C GLY A 108 -16.15 -8.39 9.86
N ILE A 109 -16.55 -8.10 11.11
CA ILE A 109 -15.73 -7.39 12.09
C ILE A 109 -14.65 -8.31 12.63
N ARG A 110 -13.45 -7.76 12.86
CA ARG A 110 -12.30 -8.47 13.39
C ARG A 110 -12.48 -8.76 14.90
N SER A 111 -13.33 -9.73 15.23
CA SER A 111 -13.71 -10.02 16.62
C SER A 111 -14.24 -11.42 16.90
N ALA A 112 -14.34 -12.32 15.90
CA ALA A 112 -15.00 -13.61 16.13
C ALA A 112 -14.31 -14.44 17.24
N PRO A 113 -15.10 -15.09 18.12
CA PRO A 113 -16.54 -15.32 17.99
C PRO A 113 -17.45 -14.18 18.51
N ARG A 114 -16.91 -13.04 18.97
CA ARG A 114 -17.72 -11.97 19.56
C ARG A 114 -18.55 -11.22 18.52
N GLU A 115 -19.85 -11.18 18.76
CA GLU A 115 -20.81 -10.32 18.09
C GLU A 115 -21.01 -9.01 18.87
N TYR A 116 -21.36 -7.94 18.17
CA TYR A 116 -21.69 -6.65 18.78
C TYR A 116 -23.12 -6.27 18.40
N PRO A 117 -23.99 -5.92 19.37
CA PRO A 117 -25.27 -5.33 19.04
C PRO A 117 -25.06 -3.91 18.47
N GLN A 118 -25.88 -3.54 17.47
CA GLN A 118 -25.85 -2.19 16.88
C GLN A 118 -26.10 -1.11 17.94
N THR A 119 -27.02 -1.37 18.88
CA THR A 119 -27.21 -0.51 20.06
C THR A 119 -26.20 -0.90 21.15
N PRO A 120 -25.42 0.05 21.70
CA PRO A 120 -24.49 -0.24 22.77
C PRO A 120 -25.19 -0.66 24.08
N PRO A 121 -24.58 -1.53 24.89
CA PRO A 121 -25.02 -1.73 26.26
C PRO A 121 -24.98 -0.41 27.05
N PRO A 122 -25.82 -0.22 28.07
CA PRO A 122 -25.76 0.95 28.95
C PRO A 122 -24.36 1.14 29.55
N ASP A 123 -24.01 2.40 29.84
CA ASP A 123 -22.77 2.79 30.53
C ASP A 123 -21.49 2.20 29.91
N THR A 124 -21.46 2.04 28.58
CA THR A 124 -20.36 1.38 27.86
C THR A 124 -19.76 2.33 26.84
N LEU A 125 -18.47 2.67 27.02
CA LEU A 125 -17.69 3.41 26.05
C LEU A 125 -17.43 2.54 24.81
N ARG A 126 -17.94 2.96 23.66
CA ARG A 126 -17.74 2.24 22.40
C ARG A 126 -16.77 2.97 21.48
N ILE A 127 -15.67 2.31 21.17
CA ILE A 127 -14.61 2.80 20.29
C ILE A 127 -14.64 2.00 18.99
N ALA A 128 -14.77 2.66 17.84
CA ALA A 128 -14.67 2.02 16.53
C ALA A 128 -13.34 2.35 15.85
N LEU A 129 -12.63 1.31 15.40
CA LEU A 129 -11.33 1.44 14.75
C LEU A 129 -11.46 1.20 13.25
N PHE A 130 -10.88 2.07 12.44
CA PHE A 130 -10.81 1.93 10.99
C PHE A 130 -9.37 2.08 10.51
N GLY A 131 -9.03 1.39 9.43
CA GLY A 131 -7.72 1.48 8.83
C GLY A 131 -7.37 0.22 8.05
N ASP A 132 -6.09 0.05 7.79
CA ASP A 132 -5.57 -1.05 6.99
C ASP A 132 -5.19 -2.28 7.83
N SER A 133 -4.27 -3.10 7.31
CA SER A 133 -3.71 -4.26 7.97
C SER A 133 -3.03 -3.98 9.33
N PHE A 134 -2.51 -2.76 9.56
CA PHE A 134 -1.96 -2.38 10.87
C PHE A 134 -3.07 -2.13 11.90
N THR A 135 -4.23 -1.66 11.45
CA THR A 135 -5.42 -1.53 12.32
C THR A 135 -6.11 -2.87 12.53
N HIS A 136 -6.28 -3.65 11.46
CA HIS A 136 -6.82 -5.01 11.52
C HIS A 136 -5.99 -5.94 12.41
N GLY A 137 -4.70 -5.66 12.57
CA GLY A 137 -3.77 -6.50 13.32
C GLY A 137 -3.43 -7.76 12.54
N ASP A 138 -2.96 -7.59 11.31
CA ASP A 138 -2.42 -8.70 10.54
C ASP A 138 -1.25 -9.37 11.27
N ASP A 139 -1.04 -10.66 11.00
CA ASP A 139 0.01 -11.52 11.59
C ASP A 139 -0.19 -11.95 13.05
N VAL A 140 -1.19 -11.43 13.76
CA VAL A 140 -1.54 -11.84 15.12
C VAL A 140 -2.97 -12.35 15.24
N ALA A 141 -3.25 -13.19 16.24
CA ALA A 141 -4.61 -13.60 16.58
C ALA A 141 -5.39 -12.41 17.16
N TRP A 142 -6.73 -12.46 17.13
CA TRP A 142 -7.59 -11.35 17.58
C TRP A 142 -7.22 -10.81 18.98
N PRO A 143 -7.01 -11.64 20.02
CA PRO A 143 -6.68 -11.15 21.37
C PRO A 143 -5.37 -10.36 21.43
N ALA A 144 -4.43 -10.66 20.52
CA ALA A 144 -3.12 -10.01 20.45
C ALA A 144 -3.13 -8.73 19.61
N THR A 145 -4.25 -8.37 18.95
CA THR A 145 -4.39 -7.09 18.25
C THR A 145 -4.41 -5.94 19.25
N TRP A 146 -3.89 -4.76 18.85
CA TRP A 146 -3.95 -3.58 19.72
C TRP A 146 -5.37 -3.13 20.04
N ALA A 147 -6.35 -3.50 19.21
CA ALA A 147 -7.78 -3.28 19.47
C ALA A 147 -8.25 -4.05 20.72
N ALA A 148 -7.99 -5.36 20.76
CA ALA A 148 -8.35 -6.19 21.90
C ALA A 148 -7.57 -5.79 23.16
N GLN A 149 -6.28 -5.46 23.00
CA GLN A 149 -5.44 -5.00 24.10
C GLN A 149 -5.88 -3.63 24.64
N LEU A 150 -6.36 -2.71 23.78
CA LEU A 150 -6.95 -1.44 24.21
C LEU A 150 -8.20 -1.68 25.04
N GLU A 151 -9.11 -2.53 24.58
CA GLU A 151 -10.31 -2.88 25.35
C GLU A 151 -9.97 -3.45 26.72
N GLN A 152 -9.02 -4.39 26.78
CA GLN A 152 -8.55 -4.95 28.03
C GLN A 152 -7.94 -3.89 28.95
N THR A 153 -7.05 -3.03 28.42
CA THR A 153 -6.39 -1.98 29.19
C THR A 153 -7.41 -1.00 29.80
N LEU A 154 -8.45 -0.62 29.04
CA LEU A 154 -9.52 0.26 29.52
C LEU A 154 -10.35 -0.39 30.63
N ARG A 155 -10.68 -1.68 30.47
CA ARG A 155 -11.40 -2.45 31.50
C ARG A 155 -10.60 -2.61 32.79
N GLU A 156 -9.28 -2.83 32.68
CA GLU A 156 -8.37 -2.86 33.83
C GLU A 156 -8.31 -1.51 34.56
N GLN A 157 -8.57 -0.40 33.87
CA GLN A 157 -8.71 0.95 34.43
C GLN A 157 -10.12 1.26 34.96
N GLY A 158 -11.03 0.28 34.96
CA GLY A 158 -12.40 0.43 35.46
C GLY A 158 -13.39 1.04 34.46
N VAL A 159 -13.01 1.19 33.18
CA VAL A 159 -13.90 1.67 32.12
C VAL A 159 -14.63 0.48 31.48
N SER A 160 -15.97 0.49 31.52
CA SER A 160 -16.74 -0.44 30.70
C SER A 160 -16.59 -0.05 29.23
N ALA A 161 -15.78 -0.79 28.48
CA ALA A 161 -15.44 -0.47 27.10
C ALA A 161 -15.74 -1.62 26.13
N GLU A 162 -16.09 -1.24 24.90
CA GLU A 162 -16.08 -2.08 23.71
C GLU A 162 -15.24 -1.47 22.61
N VAL A 163 -14.24 -2.20 22.13
CA VAL A 163 -13.41 -1.75 20.99
C VAL A 163 -13.73 -2.61 19.77
N ILE A 164 -14.35 -2.01 18.76
CA ILE A 164 -14.82 -2.67 17.55
C ILE A 164 -13.83 -2.40 16.41
N ASN A 165 -13.20 -3.44 15.89
CA ASN A 165 -12.16 -3.33 14.87
C ASN A 165 -12.71 -3.58 13.45
N PHE A 166 -12.89 -2.51 12.69
CA PHE A 166 -13.28 -2.52 11.27
C PHE A 166 -12.09 -2.40 10.32
N GLY A 167 -10.86 -2.57 10.80
CA GLY A 167 -9.67 -2.56 9.94
C GLY A 167 -9.76 -3.66 8.88
N ILE A 168 -9.30 -3.38 7.66
CA ILE A 168 -9.32 -4.35 6.55
C ILE A 168 -7.92 -4.46 5.94
N SER A 169 -7.43 -5.69 5.72
CA SER A 169 -6.13 -5.89 5.07
C SER A 169 -6.07 -5.16 3.72
N ALA A 170 -4.95 -4.49 3.47
CA ALA A 170 -4.62 -3.77 2.23
C ALA A 170 -5.55 -2.60 1.84
N SER A 171 -6.50 -2.18 2.68
CA SER A 171 -7.36 -1.04 2.37
C SER A 171 -6.63 0.31 2.52
N GLY A 172 -7.12 1.34 1.83
CA GLY A 172 -6.72 2.74 2.03
C GLY A 172 -7.59 3.48 3.05
N MET A 173 -7.29 4.76 3.29
CA MET A 173 -8.11 5.63 4.15
C MET A 173 -9.46 5.97 3.50
N ASP A 174 -9.51 6.00 2.18
CA ASP A 174 -10.75 6.13 1.40
C ASP A 174 -11.72 4.97 1.66
N GLN A 175 -11.24 3.72 1.61
CA GLN A 175 -12.04 2.55 1.95
C GLN A 175 -12.45 2.56 3.41
N ALA A 176 -11.57 2.98 4.33
CA ALA A 176 -11.93 3.15 5.73
C ALA A 176 -13.13 4.11 5.89
N LEU A 177 -13.16 5.23 5.16
CA LEU A 177 -14.29 6.17 5.18
C LEU A 177 -15.57 5.53 4.65
N LEU A 178 -15.47 4.77 3.56
CA LEU A 178 -16.61 4.04 2.99
C LEU A 178 -17.13 2.96 3.95
N TYR A 179 -16.25 2.28 4.70
CA TYR A 179 -16.64 1.35 5.76
C TYR A 179 -17.35 2.02 6.93
N TRP A 180 -16.85 3.18 7.35
CA TRP A 180 -17.53 4.00 8.37
C TRP A 180 -18.95 4.34 7.91
N GLN A 181 -19.10 4.84 6.68
CA GLN A 181 -20.39 5.27 6.14
C GLN A 181 -21.38 4.12 5.89
N SER A 182 -20.91 2.93 5.50
CA SER A 182 -21.77 1.81 5.13
C SER A 182 -22.06 0.82 6.26
N LEU A 183 -21.20 0.74 7.27
CA LEU A 183 -21.31 -0.25 8.34
C LEU A 183 -21.03 0.35 9.72
N GLY A 184 -19.91 1.06 9.87
CA GLY A 184 -19.42 1.55 11.15
C GLY A 184 -20.41 2.45 11.92
N ILE A 185 -21.07 3.35 11.19
CA ILE A 185 -22.03 4.31 11.74
C ILE A 185 -23.20 3.62 12.47
N HIS A 186 -23.58 2.41 12.05
CA HIS A 186 -24.71 1.67 12.64
C HIS A 186 -24.40 1.08 14.03
N TYR A 187 -23.14 1.05 14.45
CA TYR A 187 -22.72 0.55 15.76
C TYR A 187 -22.67 1.63 16.84
N GLN A 188 -23.03 2.89 16.51
CA GLN A 188 -23.12 4.01 17.45
C GLN A 188 -21.90 4.13 18.38
N PRO A 189 -20.66 4.26 17.83
CA PRO A 189 -19.50 4.48 18.68
C PRO A 189 -19.51 5.90 19.28
N ASP A 190 -18.98 6.04 20.49
CA ASP A 190 -18.69 7.34 21.10
C ASP A 190 -17.43 7.97 20.47
N VAL A 191 -16.47 7.12 20.08
CA VAL A 191 -15.19 7.55 19.53
C VAL A 191 -14.82 6.72 18.31
N VAL A 192 -14.41 7.39 17.24
CA VAL A 192 -13.88 6.79 16.01
C VAL A 192 -12.39 7.07 15.90
N LEU A 193 -11.59 6.01 15.82
CA LEU A 193 -10.15 6.08 15.63
C LEU A 193 -9.77 5.60 14.22
N LEU A 194 -9.11 6.45 13.44
CA LEU A 194 -8.52 6.06 12.17
C LEU A 194 -7.03 5.78 12.35
N GLY A 195 -6.59 4.54 12.10
CA GLY A 195 -5.19 4.17 12.04
C GLY A 195 -4.52 4.74 10.80
N PHE A 196 -3.68 5.75 11.00
CA PHE A 196 -2.91 6.41 9.96
C PHE A 196 -1.56 5.71 9.78
N GLN A 197 -1.47 4.89 8.74
CA GLN A 197 -0.21 4.45 8.17
C GLN A 197 0.15 5.34 6.97
N SER A 198 1.37 5.88 6.95
CA SER A 198 1.84 6.81 5.93
C SER A 198 1.76 6.25 4.49
N GLU A 199 1.96 4.95 4.30
CA GLU A 199 1.85 4.30 2.99
C GLU A 199 0.43 4.36 2.39
N ASN A 200 -0.62 4.50 3.22
CA ASN A 200 -2.00 4.58 2.74
C ASN A 200 -2.29 5.85 1.92
N VAL A 201 -1.42 6.87 1.97
CA VAL A 201 -1.45 8.01 1.05
C VAL A 201 -1.40 7.53 -0.41
N ALA A 202 -0.59 6.51 -0.67
CA ALA A 202 -0.48 5.89 -1.98
C ALA A 202 -1.73 5.06 -2.33
N ARG A 203 -2.38 4.43 -1.34
CA ARG A 203 -3.61 3.64 -1.57
C ARG A 203 -4.84 4.51 -1.85
N ASN A 204 -4.85 5.74 -1.38
CA ASN A 204 -5.91 6.70 -1.69
C ASN A 204 -5.92 7.10 -3.18
N VAL A 205 -4.85 6.80 -3.93
CA VAL A 205 -4.70 7.19 -5.33
C VAL A 205 -4.64 6.02 -6.31
N ASN A 206 -4.94 4.80 -5.85
CA ASN A 206 -5.03 3.61 -6.70
C ASN A 206 -6.47 3.13 -6.87
N LEU A 207 -6.79 2.64 -8.06
CA LEU A 207 -8.07 1.99 -8.38
C LEU A 207 -7.90 0.48 -8.55
N LEU A 208 -6.79 0.05 -9.14
CA LEU A 208 -6.48 -1.33 -9.49
C LEU A 208 -5.39 -1.85 -8.55
N ARG A 209 -5.75 -2.80 -7.67
CA ARG A 209 -4.80 -3.35 -6.70
C ARG A 209 -3.62 -4.05 -7.37
N GLY A 210 -3.83 -4.61 -8.56
CA GLY A 210 -2.77 -5.25 -9.34
C GLY A 210 -1.67 -4.31 -9.83
N LEU A 211 -1.99 -3.03 -10.13
CA LEU A 211 -0.98 -2.05 -10.55
C LEU A 211 -0.22 -1.47 -9.36
N TYR A 212 -0.91 -1.31 -8.23
CA TYR A 212 -0.29 -0.88 -6.99
C TYR A 212 0.56 -1.98 -6.30
N ALA A 213 0.01 -3.18 -6.16
CA ALA A 213 0.68 -4.27 -5.46
C ALA A 213 0.30 -5.62 -6.08
N ALA A 214 0.89 -5.90 -7.24
CA ALA A 214 0.71 -7.14 -8.00
C ALA A 214 0.93 -8.43 -7.19
N GLY A 215 1.74 -8.37 -6.12
CA GLY A 215 2.03 -9.50 -5.24
C GLY A 215 1.05 -9.70 -4.08
N SER A 216 0.04 -8.83 -3.93
CA SER A 216 -0.83 -8.85 -2.75
C SER A 216 -1.82 -10.01 -2.69
N GLY A 217 -2.02 -10.74 -3.79
CA GLY A 217 -3.02 -11.82 -3.87
C GLY A 217 -4.47 -11.33 -3.89
N ILE A 218 -4.69 -10.02 -4.08
CA ILE A 218 -6.02 -9.40 -4.14
C ILE A 218 -6.32 -9.04 -5.60
N PRO A 219 -7.27 -9.73 -6.26
CA PRO A 219 -7.55 -9.54 -7.69
C PRO A 219 -8.64 -8.48 -7.94
N PHE A 220 -8.79 -7.49 -7.05
CA PHE A 220 -9.92 -6.56 -7.07
C PHE A 220 -9.53 -5.14 -7.50
N SER A 221 -10.51 -4.41 -8.02
CA SER A 221 -10.48 -2.94 -8.01
C SER A 221 -11.07 -2.41 -6.72
N LYS A 222 -10.90 -1.10 -6.47
CA LYS A 222 -11.52 -0.38 -5.36
C LYS A 222 -12.08 0.95 -5.83
N PRO A 223 -13.09 1.48 -5.12
CA PRO A 223 -13.41 2.89 -5.18
C PRO A 223 -12.21 3.74 -4.78
N ARG A 224 -12.20 4.96 -5.32
CA ARG A 224 -11.26 6.02 -4.97
C ARG A 224 -12.03 7.34 -4.87
N PHE A 225 -11.60 8.23 -3.98
CA PHE A 225 -12.07 9.61 -4.02
C PHE A 225 -11.20 10.50 -4.90
N ILE A 226 -11.84 11.39 -5.66
CA ILE A 226 -11.22 12.48 -6.40
C ILE A 226 -11.66 13.79 -5.74
N LEU A 227 -10.72 14.70 -5.54
CA LEU A 227 -11.01 16.04 -5.05
C LEU A 227 -11.42 16.93 -6.23
N GLN A 228 -12.67 17.40 -6.23
CA GLN A 228 -13.19 18.32 -7.24
C GLN A 228 -12.66 19.75 -7.00
N ALA A 229 -12.80 20.62 -8.00
CA ALA A 229 -12.31 22.00 -7.94
C ALA A 229 -12.99 22.85 -6.84
N ASP A 230 -14.20 22.46 -6.42
CA ASP A 230 -14.95 23.06 -5.31
C ASP A 230 -14.53 22.52 -3.92
N GLY A 231 -13.56 21.60 -3.88
CA GLY A 231 -13.08 20.96 -2.66
C GLY A 231 -13.93 19.77 -2.18
N ILE A 232 -14.93 19.35 -2.94
CA ILE A 232 -15.79 18.21 -2.58
C ILE A 232 -15.16 16.90 -3.04
N LEU A 233 -15.20 15.88 -2.17
CA LEU A 233 -14.80 14.53 -2.52
C LEU A 233 -15.88 13.85 -3.38
N GLN A 234 -15.50 13.36 -4.55
CA GLN A 234 -16.32 12.51 -5.40
C GLN A 234 -15.77 11.09 -5.43
N ALA A 235 -16.58 10.11 -5.02
CA ALA A 235 -16.22 8.71 -5.20
C ALA A 235 -16.36 8.30 -6.67
N VAL A 236 -15.33 7.68 -7.23
CA VAL A 236 -15.36 7.02 -8.54
C VAL A 236 -15.13 5.53 -8.38
N ASN A 237 -15.45 4.76 -9.42
CA ASN A 237 -15.46 3.30 -9.37
C ASN A 237 -16.38 2.79 -8.23
N VAL A 238 -17.59 3.37 -8.13
CA VAL A 238 -18.68 2.91 -7.26
C VAL A 238 -19.90 2.66 -8.15
N PRO A 239 -20.37 1.40 -8.31
CA PRO A 239 -19.76 0.19 -7.75
C PRO A 239 -18.37 -0.08 -8.33
N ALA A 240 -17.50 -0.71 -7.54
CA ALA A 240 -16.16 -1.11 -7.96
C ALA A 240 -16.25 -2.09 -9.14
N ALA A 241 -15.42 -1.92 -10.17
CA ALA A 241 -15.36 -2.82 -11.31
C ALA A 241 -15.31 -4.28 -10.85
N PRO A 242 -16.24 -5.14 -11.33
CA PRO A 242 -16.32 -6.54 -10.91
C PRO A 242 -15.02 -7.31 -11.17
N PRO A 243 -14.67 -8.30 -10.32
CA PRO A 243 -13.42 -9.04 -10.42
C PRO A 243 -13.16 -9.67 -11.80
N GLU A 244 -14.21 -10.14 -12.47
CA GLU A 244 -14.18 -10.73 -13.81
C GLU A 244 -13.74 -9.76 -14.92
N GLN A 245 -13.93 -8.45 -14.73
CA GLN A 245 -13.55 -7.43 -15.71
C GLN A 245 -12.10 -6.96 -15.53
N ILE A 246 -11.48 -7.23 -14.38
CA ILE A 246 -10.14 -6.73 -14.06
C ILE A 246 -9.06 -7.21 -15.04
N PRO A 247 -9.03 -8.49 -15.48
CA PRO A 247 -8.06 -8.92 -16.49
C PRO A 247 -8.16 -8.16 -17.82
N ASP A 248 -9.38 -7.83 -18.25
CA ASP A 248 -9.62 -7.13 -19.51
C ASP A 248 -9.22 -5.66 -19.39
N ILE A 249 -9.57 -5.01 -18.26
CA ILE A 249 -9.09 -3.66 -17.92
C ILE A 249 -7.57 -3.61 -17.93
N LEU A 250 -6.88 -4.61 -17.35
CA LEU A 250 -5.41 -4.63 -17.33
C LEU A 250 -4.79 -4.95 -18.71
N THR A 251 -5.52 -5.63 -19.59
CA THR A 251 -5.07 -5.93 -20.96
C THR A 251 -5.10 -4.68 -21.83
N ALA A 252 -6.13 -3.86 -21.69
CA ALA A 252 -6.28 -2.60 -22.42
C ALA A 252 -6.62 -1.43 -21.47
N PRO A 253 -5.69 -0.99 -20.60
CA PRO A 253 -6.00 0.00 -19.55
C PRO A 253 -6.50 1.32 -20.11
N ARG A 254 -6.04 1.73 -21.30
CA ARG A 254 -6.44 2.98 -21.96
C ARG A 254 -7.92 3.05 -22.34
N ASP A 255 -8.56 1.90 -22.51
CA ASP A 255 -9.96 1.81 -22.90
C ASP A 255 -10.88 1.94 -21.66
N TRP A 256 -10.32 1.82 -20.45
CA TRP A 256 -11.08 1.99 -19.22
C TRP A 256 -11.25 3.48 -18.87
N PRO A 257 -12.48 4.01 -18.78
CA PRO A 257 -12.72 5.44 -18.58
C PRO A 257 -12.07 6.04 -17.33
N LEU A 258 -11.81 5.21 -16.31
CA LEU A 258 -11.25 5.64 -15.03
C LEU A 258 -9.72 5.55 -14.97
N ILE A 259 -9.05 5.11 -16.03
CA ILE A 259 -7.58 4.94 -16.03
C ILE A 259 -6.83 6.26 -15.80
N GLY A 260 -7.43 7.39 -16.18
CA GLY A 260 -6.87 8.72 -15.89
C GLY A 260 -6.76 9.03 -14.39
N HIS A 261 -7.51 8.30 -13.55
CA HIS A 261 -7.49 8.39 -12.10
C HIS A 261 -6.73 7.22 -11.45
N GLU A 262 -5.91 6.47 -12.20
CA GLU A 262 -5.03 5.44 -11.65
C GLU A 262 -3.59 5.98 -11.56
N TRP A 263 -3.17 6.35 -10.35
CA TRP A 263 -1.84 6.91 -10.13
C TRP A 263 -0.72 5.93 -10.49
N PHE A 264 -0.92 4.62 -10.41
CA PHE A 264 0.14 3.64 -10.66
C PHE A 264 0.22 3.18 -12.12
N TYR A 265 -0.62 3.75 -13.01
CA TYR A 265 -0.55 3.49 -14.45
C TYR A 265 0.21 4.59 -15.19
N GLN A 266 1.29 4.22 -15.87
CA GLN A 266 1.92 5.06 -16.88
C GLN A 266 1.90 4.38 -18.24
N PRO A 267 1.50 5.09 -19.32
CA PRO A 267 1.69 4.58 -20.65
C PRO A 267 3.19 4.40 -20.91
N PRO A 268 3.65 3.24 -21.40
CA PRO A 268 5.07 3.03 -21.68
C PRO A 268 5.56 4.06 -22.71
N ALA A 269 6.72 4.67 -22.43
CA ALA A 269 7.40 5.50 -23.40
C ALA A 269 7.80 4.63 -24.61
N THR A 270 7.56 5.12 -25.82
CA THR A 270 7.86 4.35 -27.03
C THR A 270 9.24 4.74 -27.57
N CYS A 271 10.29 4.07 -27.11
CA CYS A 271 11.62 4.16 -27.72
C CYS A 271 11.90 2.89 -28.55
N PRO A 272 12.24 2.99 -29.85
CA PRO A 272 12.59 1.82 -30.66
C PRO A 272 13.74 1.00 -30.06
N LEU A 273 14.78 1.65 -29.52
CA LEU A 273 15.93 0.97 -28.90
C LEU A 273 15.53 0.12 -27.70
N GLU A 274 14.45 0.48 -27.02
CA GLU A 274 13.93 -0.28 -25.88
C GLU A 274 13.36 -1.63 -26.29
N LYS A 275 12.93 -1.81 -27.54
CA LYS A 275 12.52 -3.12 -28.05
C LYS A 275 13.71 -3.98 -28.44
N TRP A 276 14.79 -3.36 -28.94
CA TRP A 276 15.88 -4.07 -29.63
C TRP A 276 17.14 -4.25 -28.79
N SER A 277 17.39 -3.43 -27.76
CA SER A 277 18.59 -3.51 -26.94
C SER A 277 18.27 -3.71 -25.45
N ARG A 278 18.71 -4.85 -24.91
CA ARG A 278 18.70 -5.15 -23.48
C ARG A 278 19.70 -4.29 -22.72
N LEU A 279 20.82 -3.95 -23.35
CA LEU A 279 21.78 -3.00 -22.78
C LEU A 279 21.13 -1.62 -22.57
N TRP A 280 20.36 -1.13 -23.54
CA TRP A 280 19.60 0.11 -23.40
C TRP A 280 18.59 0.01 -22.24
N GLN A 281 17.78 -1.05 -22.19
CA GLN A 281 16.82 -1.28 -21.09
C GLN A 281 17.48 -1.28 -19.71
N LEU A 282 18.68 -1.84 -19.60
CA LEU A 282 19.45 -1.84 -18.35
C LEU A 282 19.93 -0.44 -17.98
N CYS A 283 20.39 0.34 -18.97
CA CYS A 283 20.87 1.70 -18.75
C CYS A 283 19.75 2.70 -18.43
N THR A 284 18.55 2.52 -19.00
CA THR A 284 17.41 3.42 -18.77
C THR A 284 16.56 3.02 -17.56
N GLY A 285 16.73 1.80 -17.04
CA GLY A 285 15.84 1.24 -16.03
C GLY A 285 14.45 0.92 -16.59
N PRO A 286 13.52 0.47 -15.72
CA PRO A 286 12.17 0.09 -16.13
C PRO A 286 11.35 1.31 -16.54
N SER A 287 10.89 1.43 -17.79
CA SER A 287 10.29 2.68 -18.32
C SER A 287 8.80 2.86 -18.05
N ALA A 288 8.05 1.78 -17.83
CA ALA A 288 6.59 1.82 -17.65
C ALA A 288 6.16 1.84 -16.17
N VAL A 289 7.10 1.54 -15.26
CA VAL A 289 6.95 1.60 -13.80
C VAL A 289 8.23 2.19 -13.21
N SER A 290 8.80 3.18 -13.91
CA SER A 290 9.99 3.92 -13.44
C SER A 290 9.61 4.74 -12.21
N ASP A 291 9.80 4.16 -11.03
CA ASP A 291 10.29 4.68 -9.72
C ASP A 291 9.85 6.08 -9.19
N SER A 292 9.48 7.07 -10.01
CA SER A 292 9.15 8.42 -9.51
C SER A 292 7.82 8.45 -8.75
N ARG A 293 6.81 7.70 -9.20
CA ARG A 293 5.49 7.64 -8.54
C ARG A 293 5.46 6.84 -7.24
N TRP A 294 6.47 5.99 -7.03
CA TRP A 294 6.78 5.38 -5.73
C TRP A 294 7.74 6.23 -4.91
N SER A 295 8.28 7.32 -5.48
CA SER A 295 9.14 8.21 -4.73
C SER A 295 8.34 8.81 -3.59
N GLY A 296 8.88 8.67 -2.38
CA GLY A 296 8.32 9.34 -1.21
C GLY A 296 8.29 10.87 -1.36
N ARG A 297 8.95 11.44 -2.37
CA ARG A 297 8.89 12.87 -2.66
C ARG A 297 7.60 13.26 -3.38
N GLU A 298 7.18 12.53 -4.42
CA GLU A 298 5.94 12.84 -5.16
C GLU A 298 4.69 12.49 -4.33
N LEU A 299 4.67 11.32 -3.69
CA LEU A 299 3.52 10.87 -2.90
C LEU A 299 3.24 11.76 -1.67
N PHE A 300 4.28 12.39 -1.11
CA PHE A 300 4.17 13.24 0.06
C PHE A 300 4.42 14.72 -0.24
N ASP A 301 4.33 15.13 -1.51
CA ASP A 301 4.29 16.55 -1.86
C ASP A 301 3.04 17.18 -1.22
N PRO A 302 3.18 18.18 -0.32
CA PRO A 302 2.04 18.83 0.31
C PRO A 302 1.02 19.41 -0.67
N ALA A 303 1.44 19.83 -1.87
CA ALA A 303 0.56 20.33 -2.92
C ALA A 303 0.06 19.23 -3.87
N GLY A 304 0.61 18.03 -3.78
CA GLY A 304 0.28 16.89 -4.64
C GLY A 304 -1.08 16.30 -4.34
N GLU A 305 -1.70 15.72 -5.37
CA GLU A 305 -3.00 15.05 -5.27
C GLU A 305 -3.09 14.01 -4.13
N PRO A 306 -2.09 13.12 -3.90
CA PRO A 306 -2.21 12.10 -2.86
C PRO A 306 -2.36 12.70 -1.44
N VAL A 307 -1.64 13.78 -1.14
CA VAL A 307 -1.75 14.49 0.13
C VAL A 307 -3.07 15.24 0.23
N GLN A 308 -3.47 15.97 -0.82
CA GLN A 308 -4.71 16.76 -0.80
C GLN A 308 -5.95 15.86 -0.65
N VAL A 309 -6.02 14.74 -1.37
CA VAL A 309 -7.08 13.74 -1.22
C VAL A 309 -7.07 13.14 0.18
N THR A 310 -5.88 12.83 0.74
CA THR A 310 -5.76 12.33 2.12
C THR A 310 -6.34 13.32 3.14
N LEU A 311 -5.95 14.60 3.08
CA LEU A 311 -6.45 15.63 4.00
C LEU A 311 -7.96 15.82 3.88
N ALA A 312 -8.50 15.78 2.66
CA ALA A 312 -9.94 15.86 2.43
C ALA A 312 -10.69 14.64 2.99
N ILE A 313 -10.15 13.43 2.86
CA ILE A 313 -10.73 12.21 3.46
C ILE A 313 -10.78 12.33 4.99
N LEU A 314 -9.70 12.81 5.62
CA LEU A 314 -9.67 13.02 7.08
C LEU A 314 -10.67 14.09 7.54
N ALA A 315 -10.84 15.15 6.76
CA ALA A 315 -11.86 16.17 7.02
C ALA A 315 -13.28 15.59 6.93
N GLU A 316 -13.55 14.76 5.93
CA GLU A 316 -14.85 14.11 5.75
C GLU A 316 -15.14 13.07 6.84
N PHE A 317 -14.13 12.32 7.28
CA PHE A 317 -14.24 11.47 8.48
C PHE A 317 -14.68 12.31 9.69
N LYS A 318 -13.94 13.36 10.03
CA LYS A 318 -14.27 14.25 11.16
C LYS A 318 -15.68 14.81 11.07
N ARG A 319 -16.10 15.23 9.87
CA ARG A 319 -17.43 15.80 9.64
C ARG A 319 -18.53 14.76 9.82
N SER A 320 -18.37 13.57 9.24
CA SER A 320 -19.38 12.52 9.27
C SER A 320 -19.50 11.84 10.63
N THR A 321 -18.40 11.69 11.39
CA THR A 321 -18.45 11.18 12.77
C THR A 321 -19.11 12.18 13.71
N ALA A 322 -18.81 13.48 13.58
CA ALA A 322 -19.46 14.52 14.37
C ALA A 322 -20.97 14.60 14.08
N ALA A 323 -21.38 14.42 12.82
CA ALA A 323 -22.80 14.34 12.46
C ALA A 323 -23.50 13.12 13.06
N ALA A 324 -22.76 12.05 13.38
CA ALA A 324 -23.25 10.87 14.07
C ALA A 324 -23.13 10.96 15.61
N GLY A 325 -22.66 12.11 16.15
CA GLY A 325 -22.48 12.30 17.59
C GLY A 325 -21.20 11.68 18.17
N ALA A 326 -20.25 11.25 17.33
CA ALA A 326 -19.02 10.58 17.74
C ALA A 326 -17.78 11.50 17.66
N GLY A 327 -16.87 11.36 18.62
CA GLY A 327 -15.52 11.93 18.55
C GLY A 327 -14.69 11.30 17.43
N PHE A 328 -13.70 12.02 16.91
CA PHE A 328 -12.80 11.52 15.89
C PHE A 328 -11.35 11.89 16.15
N ALA A 329 -10.48 10.87 16.17
CA ALA A 329 -9.05 11.03 16.30
C ALA A 329 -8.28 10.16 15.30
N VAL A 330 -7.08 10.63 14.94
CA VAL A 330 -6.17 9.94 14.02
C VAL A 330 -5.00 9.35 14.81
N VAL A 331 -4.75 8.05 14.67
CA VAL A 331 -3.70 7.34 15.40
C VAL A 331 -2.53 7.06 14.48
N ARG A 332 -1.32 7.57 14.77
CA ARG A 332 -0.13 7.28 13.93
C ARG A 332 0.31 5.83 14.12
N LEU A 333 0.41 5.08 13.03
CA LEU A 333 0.88 3.68 13.03
C LEU A 333 2.14 3.56 12.16
N PRO A 334 3.34 3.86 12.72
CA PRO A 334 4.57 3.86 11.95
C PRO A 334 4.98 2.44 11.55
N ARG A 335 5.42 2.26 10.30
CA ARG A 335 6.10 1.02 9.88
C ARG A 335 7.48 0.91 10.52
N GLN A 336 8.08 -0.28 10.45
CA GLN A 336 9.40 -0.53 11.04
C GLN A 336 10.46 0.47 10.57
N GLU A 337 10.49 0.81 9.27
CA GLU A 337 11.46 1.76 8.72
C GLU A 337 11.20 3.19 9.21
N GLU A 338 9.93 3.56 9.38
CA GLU A 338 9.54 4.87 9.91
C GLU A 338 9.92 4.98 11.39
N LEU A 339 9.61 3.96 12.20
CA LEU A 339 10.00 3.90 13.60
C LEU A 339 11.53 3.91 13.77
N ALA A 340 12.28 3.20 12.91
CA ALA A 340 13.74 3.23 12.91
C ALA A 340 14.31 4.65 12.69
N ARG A 341 13.66 5.44 11.83
CA ARG A 341 14.06 6.84 11.58
C ARG A 341 13.69 7.73 12.75
N ILE A 342 12.51 7.55 13.34
CA ILE A 342 12.09 8.25 14.57
C ILE A 342 13.08 7.97 15.71
N MET A 343 13.46 6.71 15.92
CA MET A 343 14.46 6.32 16.93
C MET A 343 15.84 6.97 16.70
N ALA A 344 16.19 7.22 15.43
CA ALA A 344 17.44 7.84 15.03
C ALA A 344 17.34 9.36 14.87
N GLU A 345 16.20 9.98 15.25
CA GLU A 345 15.93 11.41 15.10
C GLU A 345 16.11 11.92 13.67
N LYS A 346 15.80 11.07 12.68
CA LYS A 346 15.87 11.39 11.25
C LYS A 346 14.49 11.72 10.71
N PRO A 347 14.37 12.72 9.81
CA PRO A 347 13.09 13.07 9.21
C PRO A 347 12.53 11.91 8.38
N THR A 348 11.22 11.76 8.38
CA THR A 348 10.46 10.83 7.54
C THR A 348 9.75 11.60 6.42
N PHE A 349 9.40 10.92 5.32
CA PHE A 349 8.62 11.54 4.24
C PHE A 349 7.23 11.98 4.72
N ALA A 350 6.70 11.35 5.77
CA ALA A 350 5.36 11.61 6.28
C ALA A 350 5.31 12.75 7.30
N ASP A 351 6.44 13.28 7.80
CA ASP A 351 6.44 14.24 8.91
C ASP A 351 5.71 15.55 8.58
N ALA A 352 5.84 16.04 7.34
CA ALA A 352 5.14 17.24 6.88
C ALA A 352 3.62 17.02 6.83
N LEU A 353 3.18 15.86 6.31
CA LEU A 353 1.79 15.47 6.31
C LEU A 353 1.26 15.27 7.74
N TRP A 354 2.01 14.57 8.59
CA TRP A 354 1.64 14.33 9.99
C TRP A 354 1.46 15.65 10.76
N THR A 355 2.33 16.63 10.52
CA THR A 355 2.19 17.99 11.08
C THR A 355 0.86 18.62 10.67
N GLN A 356 0.48 18.50 9.39
CA GLN A 356 -0.80 19.02 8.91
C GLN A 356 -2.01 18.29 9.51
N VAL A 357 -1.91 16.98 9.73
CA VAL A 357 -2.96 16.18 10.39
C VAL A 357 -3.15 16.65 11.84
N ARG A 358 -2.06 16.79 12.60
CA ARG A 358 -2.08 17.26 14.00
C ARG A 358 -2.66 18.67 14.18
N GLN A 359 -2.53 19.53 13.16
CA GLN A 359 -3.09 20.88 13.19
C GLN A 359 -4.62 20.90 12.98
N ARG A 360 -5.20 19.85 12.40
CA ARG A 360 -6.61 19.82 11.94
C ARG A 360 -7.50 18.84 12.71
N HIS A 361 -6.89 17.84 13.33
CA HIS A 361 -7.58 16.72 13.98
C HIS A 361 -6.99 16.45 15.36
N ALA A 362 -7.81 15.87 16.25
CA ALA A 362 -7.28 15.20 17.43
C ALA A 362 -6.39 14.03 16.97
N THR A 363 -5.26 13.83 17.64
CA THR A 363 -4.28 12.82 17.20
C THR A 363 -3.63 12.13 18.38
N VAL A 364 -3.44 10.82 18.26
CA VAL A 364 -2.61 10.06 19.20
C VAL A 364 -1.40 9.50 18.47
N ASP A 365 -0.22 9.80 19.00
CA ASP A 365 1.04 9.31 18.46
C ASP A 365 1.66 8.29 19.43
N PRO A 366 1.46 6.97 19.23
CA PRO A 366 2.07 5.94 20.06
C PRO A 366 3.56 5.73 19.79
N SER A 367 4.18 6.51 18.89
CA SER A 367 5.61 6.35 18.54
C SER A 367 6.53 6.40 19.77
N PRO A 368 6.37 7.28 20.77
CA PRO A 368 7.22 7.26 21.96
C PRO A 368 7.14 5.93 22.73
N ALA A 369 5.93 5.37 22.91
CA ALA A 369 5.73 4.09 23.57
C ALA A 369 6.34 2.92 22.75
N LEU A 370 6.22 2.99 21.42
CA LEU A 370 6.86 2.04 20.51
C LEU A 370 8.39 2.14 20.53
N VAL A 371 8.96 3.35 20.60
CA VAL A 371 10.42 3.56 20.73
C VAL A 371 10.93 2.95 22.03
N GLU A 372 10.20 3.13 23.14
CA GLU A 372 10.58 2.55 24.42
C GLU A 372 10.53 1.01 24.38
N ALA A 373 9.44 0.45 23.84
CA ALA A 373 9.34 -1.00 23.62
C ALA A 373 10.45 -1.53 22.69
N ALA A 374 10.86 -0.76 21.69
CA ALA A 374 11.92 -1.14 20.76
C ALA A 374 13.30 -1.14 21.42
N ARG A 375 13.55 -0.22 22.37
CA ARG A 375 14.77 -0.19 23.17
C ARG A 375 14.85 -1.38 24.12
N MET A 376 13.72 -1.77 24.72
CA MET A 376 13.65 -2.90 25.65
C MET A 376 13.74 -4.27 24.97
N HIS A 377 12.99 -4.47 23.88
CA HIS A 377 12.80 -5.79 23.27
C HIS A 377 13.54 -5.95 21.92
N GLY A 378 14.00 -4.85 21.33
CA GLY A 378 14.57 -4.79 19.99
C GLY A 378 13.52 -4.45 18.94
N LEU A 379 13.84 -3.50 18.05
CA LEU A 379 12.95 -3.01 16.99
C LEU A 379 12.34 -4.14 16.15
N ARG A 380 13.15 -5.10 15.71
CA ARG A 380 12.67 -6.23 14.89
C ARG A 380 11.69 -7.16 15.62
N LYS A 381 11.62 -7.14 16.95
CA LYS A 381 10.64 -7.95 17.71
C LYS A 381 9.29 -7.25 17.87
N LEU A 382 9.25 -5.94 17.62
CA LEU A 382 7.98 -5.19 17.58
C LEU A 382 7.22 -5.41 16.28
N TYR A 383 7.89 -5.94 15.26
CA TYR A 383 7.31 -6.19 13.96
C TYR A 383 7.48 -7.66 13.58
N LEU A 384 6.39 -8.26 13.11
CA LEU A 384 6.44 -9.41 12.24
C LEU A 384 6.64 -8.82 10.81
N PRO A 385 5.67 -8.94 9.89
CA PRO A 385 5.44 -7.91 8.88
C PRO A 385 4.64 -6.69 9.42
N HIS A 386 3.66 -6.94 10.29
CA HIS A 386 2.86 -5.93 11.01
C HIS A 386 3.24 -5.87 12.49
N PHE A 387 2.48 -5.17 13.33
CA PHE A 387 2.76 -5.11 14.76
C PHE A 387 2.68 -6.48 15.43
N SER A 388 3.69 -6.79 16.25
CA SER A 388 3.61 -7.92 17.18
C SER A 388 2.69 -7.59 18.35
N GLU A 389 2.36 -8.61 19.16
CA GLU A 389 1.59 -8.43 20.39
C GLU A 389 2.23 -7.39 21.34
N THR A 390 3.56 -7.39 21.45
CA THR A 390 4.31 -6.41 22.27
C THR A 390 4.14 -4.97 21.78
N ALA A 391 4.16 -4.76 20.46
CA ALA A 391 3.89 -3.45 19.88
C ALA A 391 2.42 -3.05 20.08
N GLY A 392 1.50 -4.01 19.95
CA GLY A 392 0.09 -3.79 20.24
C GLY A 392 -0.17 -3.34 21.67
N ALA A 393 0.56 -3.90 22.64
CA ALA A 393 0.49 -3.51 24.04
C ALA A 393 0.97 -2.08 24.28
N ALA A 394 2.04 -1.67 23.61
CA ALA A 394 2.56 -0.31 23.69
C ALA A 394 1.57 0.71 23.10
N ILE A 395 0.94 0.38 21.97
CA ILE A 395 -0.09 1.21 21.33
C ILE A 395 -1.32 1.33 22.24
N ALA A 396 -1.83 0.20 22.76
CA ALA A 396 -2.99 0.15 23.65
C ALA A 396 -2.79 1.02 24.90
N ARG A 397 -1.63 0.89 25.58
CA ARG A 397 -1.31 1.74 26.75
C ARG A 397 -1.26 3.23 26.41
N SER A 398 -0.65 3.58 25.27
CA SER A 398 -0.57 4.98 24.83
C SER A 398 -1.95 5.59 24.55
N LEU A 399 -2.86 4.80 23.98
CA LEU A 399 -4.22 5.23 23.68
C LEU A 399 -5.06 5.34 24.96
N ALA A 400 -4.95 4.37 25.88
CA ALA A 400 -5.68 4.36 27.14
C ALA A 400 -5.32 5.51 28.09
N THR A 401 -4.20 6.20 27.89
CA THR A 401 -3.82 7.40 28.67
C THR A 401 -4.11 8.70 27.93
N SER A 402 -4.63 8.65 26.71
CA SER A 402 -4.85 9.84 25.89
C SER A 402 -6.17 10.52 26.24
N THR A 403 -6.09 11.78 26.67
CA THR A 403 -7.25 12.65 26.91
C THR A 403 -7.99 13.02 25.62
N ASP A 404 -7.42 12.74 24.45
CA ASP A 404 -8.08 12.94 23.16
C ASP A 404 -9.05 11.81 22.80
N ILE A 405 -8.99 10.68 23.52
CA ILE A 405 -9.80 9.48 23.28
C ILE A 405 -10.79 9.25 24.42
N LEU A 406 -10.40 9.55 25.65
CA LEU A 406 -11.25 9.35 26.82
C LEU A 406 -12.02 10.64 27.14
N PRO A 407 -13.36 10.59 27.29
CA PRO A 407 -14.17 11.73 27.69
C PRO A 407 -13.87 12.23 29.11
#